data_AF-A0A967WNY9-F1
#
_entry.id   AF-A0A967WNY9-F1
#
_cell.length_a   1.000
_cell.length_b   1.000
_cell.length_c   1.000
_cell.angle_alpha   90.00
_cell.angle_beta   90.00
_cell.angle_gamma   90.00
#
_symmetry.space_group_name_H-M   'P 1'
#
loop_
_entity.id
_entity.type
_entity.pdbx_description
1 polymer ?
#
loop_
_entity_poly.entity_id
_entity_poly.type
_entity_poly.pdbx_seq_one_letter_code
_entity_poly.pdbx_strand_id
1 'polypeptide(L)' 'MINDEPPHKRDMSMVFQSYAIFPHLSVYENMAYGLKVQRLPKDEVRERVARALELVELTGLENRAP' A
#
# COMPACT_ATOMS: atom_id res chain seq x y z
N MET A 1 31.49 -4.06 4.34
CA MET A 1 31.34 -2.66 3.92
C MET A 1 29.90 -2.49 3.50
N ILE A 2 29.10 -1.81 4.32
CA ILE A 2 27.68 -1.53 4.04
C ILE A 2 27.67 -0.30 3.13
N ASN A 3 27.10 -0.44 1.93
CA ASN A 3 27.06 0.62 0.92
C ASN A 3 26.49 1.93 1.49
N ASP A 4 27.21 3.04 1.28
CA ASP A 4 26.93 4.44 1.67
C ASP A 4 25.72 5.07 0.95
N GLU A 5 24.72 4.27 0.60
CA GLU A 5 23.53 4.76 -0.08
C GLU A 5 22.48 5.22 0.95
N PRO A 6 22.01 6.47 0.91
CA PRO A 6 21.09 6.97 1.93
C PRO A 6 19.76 6.19 1.89
N PRO A 7 19.11 5.93 3.03
CA PRO A 7 17.98 5.00 3.13
C PRO A 7 16.83 5.25 2.15
N HIS A 8 16.61 6.51 1.75
CA HIS A 8 15.57 6.93 0.82
C HIS A 8 15.84 6.55 -0.65
N LYS A 9 17.05 6.07 -0.98
CA LYS A 9 17.44 5.60 -2.32
C LYS A 9 17.53 4.09 -2.44
N ARG A 10 17.36 3.36 -1.32
CA ARG A 10 17.41 1.91 -1.34
C ARG A 10 16.06 1.37 -1.81
N ASP A 11 16.09 0.50 -2.81
CA ASP A 11 14.92 -0.20 -3.34
C ASP A 11 14.48 -1.30 -2.36
N MET A 12 14.09 -0.90 -1.16
CA MET A 12 13.71 -1.78 -0.05
C MET A 12 12.32 -1.42 0.43
N SER A 13 11.39 -2.36 0.26
CA SER A 13 10.06 -2.27 0.87
C SER A 13 10.15 -2.65 2.35
N MET A 14 9.82 -1.71 3.24
CA MET A 14 9.83 -1.93 4.69
C MET A 14 8.49 -2.53 5.14
N VAL A 15 8.52 -3.74 5.72
CA VAL A 15 7.35 -4.40 6.32
C VAL A 15 7.47 -4.29 7.83
N PHE A 16 6.55 -3.57 8.47
CA PHE A 16 6.48 -3.48 9.94
C PHE A 16 5.68 -4.65 10.53
N GLN A 17 6.16 -5.23 11.63
CA GLN A 17 5.50 -6.33 12.34
C GLN A 17 4.27 -5.90 13.15
N SER A 18 4.08 -4.60 13.38
CA SER A 18 2.81 -4.03 13.85
C SER A 18 2.11 -3.39 12.67
N TYR A 19 0.87 -3.79 12.43
CA TYR A 19 -0.06 -3.27 11.41
C TYR A 19 0.10 -1.75 11.18
N ALA A 20 0.97 -1.37 10.25
CA ALA A 20 1.18 0.02 9.81
C ALA A 20 0.05 0.42 8.85
N ILE A 21 -1.18 0.18 9.29
CA ILE A 21 -2.41 0.59 8.62
C ILE A 21 -2.91 1.83 9.33
N PHE A 22 -3.31 2.82 8.55
CA PHE A 22 -3.97 4.01 9.03
C PHE A 22 -5.39 3.62 9.49
N PRO A 23 -5.68 3.67 10.80
CA PRO A 23 -6.95 3.17 11.36
C PRO A 23 -8.15 4.05 11.00
N HIS A 24 -7.90 5.25 10.51
CA HIS A 24 -8.91 6.19 10.03
C HIS A 24 -9.15 6.07 8.52
N LEU A 25 -8.48 5.14 7.85
CA LEU A 25 -8.64 4.86 6.42
C LEU A 25 -9.29 3.49 6.22
N SER A 26 -10.13 3.37 5.19
CA SER A 26 -10.64 2.09 4.72
C SER A 26 -9.52 1.16 4.24
N VAL A 27 -9.80 -0.14 4.08
CA VAL A 27 -8.86 -1.10 3.46
C VAL A 27 -8.40 -0.60 2.08
N TYR A 28 -9.32 -0.11 1.25
CA TYR A 28 -8.98 0.46 -0.05
C TYR A 28 -8.03 1.65 0.07
N GLU A 29 -8.31 2.59 0.98
CA GLU A 29 -7.48 3.78 1.17
C GLU A 29 -6.09 3.46 1.71
N ASN A 30 -5.98 2.47 2.61
CA ASN A 30 -4.70 1.97 3.09
C ASN A 30 -3.84 1.40 1.96
N MET A 31 -4.43 0.58 1.09
CA MET A 31 -3.72 0.00 -0.06
C MET A 31 -3.41 1.03 -1.15
N ALA A 32 -4.32 1.99 -1.37
CA ALA A 32 -4.15 3.05 -2.35
C ALA A 32 -3.15 4.14 -1.93
N TYR A 33 -2.88 4.30 -0.63
CA TYR A 33 -2.06 5.41 -0.12
C TYR A 33 -0.66 5.46 -0.75
N GLY A 34 0.05 4.33 -0.78
CA GLY A 34 1.38 4.26 -1.40
C GLY A 34 1.37 4.58 -2.89
N LEU A 35 0.35 4.11 -3.62
CA LEU A 35 0.19 4.35 -5.06
C LEU A 35 -0.18 5.81 -5.37
N LYS A 36 -0.99 6.45 -4.51
CA LYS A 36 -1.31 7.88 -4.59
C LYS A 36 -0.09 8.76 -4.32
N VAL A 37 0.78 8.38 -3.37
CA VAL A 37 2.05 9.08 -3.11
C VAL A 37 2.96 9.04 -4.34
N GLN A 38 2.95 7.94 -5.09
CA GLN A 38 3.65 7.79 -6.38
C GLN A 38 3.00 8.56 -7.54
N ARG A 39 1.88 9.27 -7.33
CA ARG A 39 1.14 10.05 -8.32
C ARG A 39 0.68 9.25 -9.55
N LEU A 40 0.37 7.97 -9.36
CA LEU A 40 -0.20 7.15 -10.43
C LEU A 40 -1.60 7.63 -10.85
N PRO A 41 -2.00 7.44 -12.11
CA PRO A 41 -3.36 7.70 -12.58
C PRO A 41 -4.41 6.98 -11.72
N LYS A 42 -5.54 7.63 -11.48
CA LYS A 42 -6.61 7.07 -10.62
C LYS A 42 -7.11 5.70 -11.08
N ASP A 43 -7.20 5.49 -12.39
CA ASP A 43 -7.67 4.22 -12.96
C ASP A 43 -6.65 3.10 -12.71
N GLU A 44 -5.36 3.41 -12.81
CA GLU A 44 -4.29 2.47 -12.52
C GLU A 44 -4.23 2.11 -11.03
N VAL A 45 -4.44 3.08 -10.14
CA VAL A 45 -4.56 2.84 -8.70
C VAL A 45 -5.72 1.89 -8.43
N ARG A 46 -6.89 2.13 -9.05
CA ARG A 46 -8.08 1.30 -8.85
C ARG A 46 -7.85 -0.14 -9.30
N GLU A 47 -7.25 -0.34 -10.47
CA GLU A 47 -6.98 -1.67 -11.01
C GLU A 47 -5.95 -2.44 -10.16
N ARG A 48 -4.89 -1.77 -9.71
CA ARG A 48 -3.85 -2.38 -8.86
C ARG A 48 -4.40 -2.75 -7.49
N VAL A 49 -5.22 -1.89 -6.88
CA VAL A 49 -5.85 -2.19 -5.58
C VAL A 49 -6.85 -3.32 -5.69
N ALA A 50 -7.67 -3.37 -6.75
CA ALA A 50 -8.62 -4.46 -6.99
C ALA A 50 -7.90 -5.82 -7.11
N ARG A 51 -6.82 -5.90 -7.90
CA ARG A 51 -6.00 -7.11 -8.01
C ARG A 51 -5.37 -7.52 -6.67
N ALA A 52 -4.89 -6.54 -5.91
CA ALA A 52 -4.29 -6.82 -4.62
C ALA A 52 -5.34 -7.31 -3.60
N LEU A 53 -6.57 -6.80 -3.63
CA LEU A 53 -7.70 -7.27 -2.80
C LEU A 53 -8.12 -8.71 -3.12
N GLU A 54 -8.08 -9.10 -4.40
CA GLU A 54 -8.33 -10.47 -4.84
C GLU A 54 -7.24 -11.42 -4.29
N LEU A 55 -5.98 -11.03 -4.36
CA LEU A 55 -4.84 -11.84 -3.89
C LEU A 55 -4.85 -12.12 -2.39
N VAL A 56 -5.39 -11.19 -1.60
CA VAL A 56 -5.48 -11.32 -0.13
C VAL A 56 -6.86 -11.81 0.34
N GLU A 57 -7.73 -12.22 -0.59
CA GLU A 57 -9.10 -12.69 -0.33
C GLU A 57 -9.97 -11.69 0.46
N LEU A 58 -9.68 -10.38 0.37
CA LEU A 58 -10.44 -9.31 1.02
C LEU A 58 -11.46 -8.64 0.09
N THR A 59 -11.83 -9.30 -1.00
CA THR A 59 -12.82 -8.81 -1.96
C THR A 59 -14.15 -8.55 -1.24
N GLY A 60 -14.73 -7.35 -1.39
CA GLY A 60 -15.96 -6.94 -0.70
C GLY A 60 -15.80 -6.36 0.72
N LEU A 61 -14.60 -6.37 1.31
CA LEU A 61 -14.29 -5.70 2.59
C LEU A 61 -13.63 -4.33 2.41
N GLU A 62 -13.59 -3.85 1.18
CA GLU A 62 -12.86 -2.66 0.73
C GLU A 62 -13.30 -1.34 1.37
N ASN A 63 -14.56 -1.24 1.82
CA ASN A 63 -15.11 -0.07 2.50
C ASN A 63 -15.05 -0.16 4.03
N ARG A 64 -14.51 -1.24 4.60
CA ARG A 64 -14.42 -1.40 6.05
C ARG A 64 -13.16 -0.71 6.57
N ALA A 65 -13.28 0.00 7.69
CA ALA A 65 -12.10 0.37 8.47
C ALA A 65 -11.57 -0.88 9.21
N PRO A 66 -10.25 -1.06 9.32
CA PRO A 66 -9.65 -2.21 10.01
C PRO A 66 -10.05 -2.31 11.48
#